data_AF-A0A357MB56-F1
#
_entry.id   AF-A0A357MB56-F1
#
_cell.length_a   1.000
_cell.length_b   1.000
_cell.length_c   1.000
_cell.angle_alpha   90.00
_cell.angle_beta   90.00
_cell.angle_gamma   90.00
#
_symmetry.space_group_name_H-M   'P 1'
#
loop_
_entity.id
_entity.type
_entity.pdbx_description
1 polymer ?
#
loop_
_entity_poly.entity_id
_entity_poly.type
_entity_poly.pdbx_seq_one_letter_code
_entity_poly.pdbx_strand_id
1 'polypeptide(L)'
;MYTSKPLTGGVSDFSDRFSGIDTLTKNHSVLTVPDKSTGAELEAATYALSGLVKGNTLNDRAIPMLPYRSDAVKNKAAVVLVAMYDRVPSQLKAQLSTSEDLSTHALLQVVNKDTQPTLVVTSKDENLLVKAGRFAANEELMGQITSDLKVVDDATEVSAPPLSISSNIALTEKGDKLTGAHHQEQMYFVSLPSNRSIADAGKIRLDFRYAQNLDFERSLVTVSINNTPIGSKRLTKELANGDKLDLPVP
;
A
#
# COMPACT_ATOMS: atom_id res chain seq x y z
N MET A 1 13.42 -25.36 11.17
CA MET A 1 13.48 -25.02 9.73
C MET A 1 12.06 -24.67 9.30
N TYR A 2 11.83 -23.44 8.82
CA TYR A 2 10.49 -23.02 8.40
C TYR A 2 10.36 -23.31 6.90
N THR A 3 9.67 -24.40 6.55
CA THR A 3 9.42 -24.75 5.15
C THR A 3 8.41 -23.75 4.60
N SER A 4 8.88 -22.83 3.75
CA SER A 4 8.03 -21.96 2.95
C SER A 4 6.97 -22.82 2.26
N LYS A 5 5.68 -22.57 2.53
CA LYS A 5 4.60 -23.23 1.78
C LYS A 5 4.73 -22.87 0.28
N PRO A 6 4.49 -23.81 -0.64
CA PRO A 6 4.49 -23.52 -2.08
C PRO A 6 3.41 -22.46 -2.40
N LEU A 7 3.68 -21.63 -3.40
CA LEU A 7 2.70 -20.65 -3.87
C LEU A 7 1.62 -21.37 -4.70
N THR A 8 0.36 -21.32 -4.27
CA THR A 8 -0.73 -22.04 -4.94
C THR A 8 -1.43 -21.21 -6.03
N GLY A 9 -1.54 -19.90 -5.88
CA GLY A 9 -2.11 -19.01 -6.90
C GLY A 9 -1.06 -18.26 -7.74
N GLY A 10 -1.52 -17.25 -8.46
CA GLY A 10 -0.75 -16.54 -9.49
C GLY A 10 -0.03 -15.29 -9.01
N VAL A 11 -0.01 -14.27 -9.87
CA VAL A 11 0.63 -12.98 -9.60
C VAL A 11 0.05 -12.30 -8.36
N SER A 12 -1.26 -12.39 -8.14
CA SER A 12 -1.94 -11.84 -6.95
C SER A 12 -1.37 -12.43 -5.65
N ASP A 13 -1.35 -13.76 -5.55
CA ASP A 13 -0.85 -14.49 -4.37
C ASP A 13 0.64 -14.20 -4.12
N PHE A 14 1.42 -14.06 -5.20
CA PHE A 14 2.81 -13.64 -5.09
C PHE A 14 2.92 -12.24 -4.48
N SER A 15 2.15 -11.29 -4.97
CA SER A 15 2.17 -9.89 -4.53
C SER A 15 1.84 -9.77 -3.04
N ASP A 16 0.78 -10.46 -2.59
CA ASP A 16 0.37 -10.50 -1.19
C ASP A 16 1.46 -11.09 -0.29
N ARG A 17 2.11 -12.16 -0.76
CA ARG A 17 3.20 -12.79 -0.02
C ARG A 17 4.45 -11.93 0.01
N PHE A 18 4.78 -11.25 -1.09
CA PHE A 18 5.97 -10.41 -1.20
C PHE A 18 5.90 -9.19 -0.26
N SER A 19 4.71 -8.60 -0.16
CA SER A 19 4.39 -7.43 0.68
C SER A 19 3.91 -7.79 2.09
N GLY A 20 3.67 -9.08 2.37
CA GLY A 20 3.13 -9.56 3.63
C GLY A 20 4.03 -9.28 4.85
N ILE A 21 3.40 -8.96 5.98
CA ILE A 21 4.09 -8.64 7.24
C ILE A 21 5.10 -9.73 7.66
N ASP A 22 4.76 -11.01 7.47
CA ASP A 22 5.64 -12.13 7.84
C ASP A 22 6.93 -12.22 7.00
N THR A 23 6.88 -11.85 5.72
CA THR A 23 8.06 -11.86 4.84
C THR A 23 8.93 -10.63 5.07
N LEU A 24 8.30 -9.48 5.34
CA LEU A 24 8.97 -8.24 5.69
C LEU A 24 9.67 -8.29 7.06
N THR A 25 9.01 -8.85 8.07
CA THR A 25 9.57 -8.99 9.42
C THR A 25 10.79 -9.93 9.47
N LYS A 26 10.94 -10.81 8.48
CA LYS A 26 12.07 -11.74 8.36
C LYS A 26 13.10 -11.33 7.31
N ASN A 27 12.94 -10.16 6.66
CA ASN A 27 13.79 -9.72 5.54
C ASN A 27 13.87 -10.79 4.44
N HIS A 28 12.74 -11.45 4.15
CA HIS A 28 12.64 -12.55 3.19
C HIS A 28 12.17 -12.09 1.81
N SER A 29 11.84 -10.81 1.63
CA SER A 29 11.55 -10.21 0.33
C SER A 29 12.78 -9.46 -0.19
N VAL A 30 12.98 -9.47 -1.50
CA VAL A 30 14.02 -8.67 -2.18
C VAL A 30 13.54 -8.32 -3.58
N LEU A 31 13.80 -7.08 -4.00
CA LEU A 31 13.73 -6.72 -5.41
C LEU A 31 15.15 -6.72 -5.99
N THR A 32 15.28 -7.26 -7.17
CA THR A 32 16.56 -7.42 -7.84
C THR A 32 16.54 -6.87 -9.25
N VAL A 33 17.71 -6.40 -9.68
CA VAL A 33 17.99 -5.88 -11.01
C VAL A 33 19.31 -6.48 -11.51
N PRO A 34 19.60 -6.53 -12.82
CA PRO A 34 20.90 -7.00 -13.30
C PRO A 34 22.06 -6.19 -12.74
N ASP A 35 23.22 -6.82 -12.59
CA ASP A 35 24.44 -6.05 -12.29
C ASP A 35 24.68 -5.02 -13.41
N LYS A 36 25.08 -3.80 -13.04
CA LYS A 36 25.19 -2.64 -13.93
C LYS A 36 23.89 -2.37 -14.71
N SER A 37 22.79 -2.22 -13.99
CA SER A 37 21.46 -2.00 -14.57
C SER A 37 21.40 -0.74 -15.44
N THR A 38 20.53 -0.74 -16.45
CA THR A 38 20.26 0.47 -17.26
C THR A 38 19.31 1.40 -16.52
N GLY A 39 19.21 2.65 -16.98
CA GLY A 39 18.24 3.61 -16.44
C GLY A 39 16.81 3.07 -16.45
N ALA A 40 16.40 2.45 -17.57
CA ALA A 40 15.07 1.85 -17.72
C ALA A 40 14.80 0.72 -16.70
N GLU A 41 15.78 -0.14 -16.41
CA GLU A 41 15.62 -1.20 -15.41
C GLU A 41 15.48 -0.64 -14.00
N LEU A 42 16.30 0.36 -13.65
CA LEU A 42 16.21 1.02 -12.35
C LEU A 42 14.89 1.78 -12.19
N GLU A 43 14.43 2.45 -13.25
CA GLU A 43 13.13 3.13 -13.25
C GLU A 43 11.98 2.13 -13.08
N ALA A 44 11.94 1.07 -13.88
CA ALA A 44 10.94 0.01 -13.77
C ALA A 44 10.95 -0.66 -12.40
N ALA A 45 12.15 -0.96 -11.87
CA ALA A 45 12.34 -1.52 -10.54
C ALA A 45 11.86 -0.58 -9.44
N THR A 46 12.08 0.73 -9.59
CA THR A 46 11.63 1.73 -8.63
C THR A 46 10.11 1.84 -8.61
N TYR A 47 9.45 1.85 -9.78
CA TYR A 47 7.99 1.80 -9.84
C TYR A 47 7.47 0.53 -9.17
N ALA A 48 7.96 -0.64 -9.57
CA ALA A 48 7.52 -1.91 -9.02
C ALA A 48 7.70 -1.96 -7.50
N LEU A 49 8.86 -1.55 -6.98
CA LEU A 49 9.11 -1.47 -5.55
C LEU A 49 8.13 -0.54 -4.84
N SER A 50 7.88 0.64 -5.41
CA SER A 50 7.04 1.67 -4.80
C SER A 50 5.59 1.21 -4.60
N GLY A 51 5.04 0.43 -5.54
CA GLY A 51 3.69 -0.07 -5.43
C GLY A 51 3.58 -1.35 -4.61
N LEU A 52 4.51 -2.29 -4.76
CA LEU A 52 4.54 -3.53 -3.98
C LEU A 52 4.75 -3.28 -2.47
N VAL A 53 5.26 -2.10 -2.09
CA VAL A 53 5.47 -1.71 -0.68
C VAL A 53 4.37 -0.77 -0.16
N LYS A 54 3.51 -0.22 -1.02
CA LYS A 54 2.57 0.86 -0.67
C LYS A 54 1.53 0.48 0.39
N GLY A 55 1.18 -0.79 0.50
CA GLY A 55 0.29 -1.32 1.55
C GLY A 55 0.97 -1.60 2.90
N ASN A 56 2.29 -1.43 3.01
CA ASN A 56 3.03 -1.74 4.22
C ASN A 56 2.90 -0.61 5.26
N THR A 57 2.21 -0.89 6.37
CA THR A 57 2.04 0.03 7.51
C THR A 57 3.26 0.07 8.43
N LEU A 58 4.27 -0.77 8.20
CA LEU A 58 5.51 -0.81 8.98
C LEU A 58 6.55 0.15 8.39
N ASN A 59 6.54 1.40 8.88
CA ASN A 59 7.43 2.49 8.43
C ASN A 59 8.95 2.20 8.57
N ASP A 60 9.35 1.18 9.35
CA ASP A 60 10.76 0.88 9.65
C ASP A 60 11.36 -0.30 8.85
N ARG A 61 10.63 -0.87 7.88
CA ARG A 61 11.06 -2.09 7.18
C ARG A 61 11.06 -1.87 5.67
N ALA A 62 12.23 -1.51 5.15
CA ALA A 62 12.45 -1.37 3.70
C ALA A 62 12.74 -2.74 3.04
N ILE A 63 12.14 -2.98 1.87
CA ILE A 63 12.56 -4.08 0.99
C ILE A 63 13.81 -3.59 0.23
N PRO A 64 14.94 -4.31 0.33
CA PRO A 64 16.16 -3.91 -0.36
C PRO A 64 16.04 -4.13 -1.88
N MET A 65 16.61 -3.20 -2.65
CA MET A 65 16.87 -3.36 -4.08
C MET A 65 18.35 -3.72 -4.27
N LEU A 66 18.65 -4.89 -4.82
CA LEU A 66 20.01 -5.43 -4.94
C LEU A 66 20.31 -5.97 -6.35
N PRO A 67 21.57 -6.04 -6.78
CA PRO A 67 21.92 -6.79 -7.98
C PRO A 67 21.51 -8.27 -7.85
N TYR A 68 20.97 -8.86 -8.92
CA TYR A 68 20.61 -10.27 -8.95
C TYR A 68 21.87 -11.13 -8.91
N ARG A 69 22.07 -11.81 -7.78
CA ARG A 69 23.15 -12.77 -7.54
C ARG A 69 22.64 -13.91 -6.67
N SER A 70 23.23 -15.09 -6.80
CA SER A 70 22.82 -16.27 -6.04
C SER A 70 22.85 -16.04 -4.52
N ASP A 71 23.82 -15.28 -4.01
CA ASP A 71 23.93 -14.95 -2.60
C ASP A 71 22.88 -13.92 -2.13
N ALA A 72 22.50 -12.98 -2.98
CA ALA A 72 21.46 -11.99 -2.69
C ALA A 72 20.06 -12.62 -2.55
N VAL A 73 19.81 -13.72 -3.26
CA VAL A 73 18.50 -14.39 -3.28
C VAL A 73 18.43 -15.65 -2.40
N LYS A 74 19.55 -16.29 -2.03
CA LYS A 74 19.58 -17.62 -1.39
C LYS A 74 18.64 -17.82 -0.19
N ASN A 75 18.47 -16.80 0.65
CA ASN A 75 17.66 -16.88 1.88
C ASN A 75 16.34 -16.11 1.78
N LYS A 76 15.89 -15.82 0.56
CA LYS A 76 14.67 -15.05 0.30
C LYS A 76 13.49 -15.98 0.04
N ALA A 77 12.34 -15.64 0.59
CA ALA A 77 11.12 -16.41 0.41
C ALA A 77 10.28 -15.91 -0.78
N ALA A 78 10.53 -14.69 -1.25
CA ALA A 78 9.93 -14.10 -2.44
C ALA A 78 10.92 -13.12 -3.11
N VAL A 79 11.09 -13.25 -4.41
CA VAL A 79 12.05 -12.46 -5.19
C VAL A 79 11.32 -11.77 -6.34
N VAL A 80 11.57 -10.48 -6.53
CA VAL A 80 11.20 -9.79 -7.78
C VAL A 80 12.48 -9.56 -8.57
N LEU A 81 12.49 -9.89 -9.86
CA LEU A 81 13.55 -9.55 -10.79
C LEU A 81 12.99 -8.64 -11.87
N VAL A 82 13.54 -7.43 -11.99
CA VAL A 82 13.23 -6.50 -13.09
C VAL A 82 14.45 -6.40 -13.99
N ALA A 83 14.32 -6.84 -15.23
CA ALA A 83 15.45 -6.90 -16.16
C ALA A 83 15.01 -6.86 -17.62
N MET A 84 15.83 -6.27 -18.49
CA MET A 84 15.72 -6.50 -19.93
C MET A 84 15.86 -7.99 -20.25
N TYR A 85 15.14 -8.47 -21.26
CA TYR A 85 15.02 -9.91 -21.54
C TYR A 85 16.35 -10.61 -21.84
N ASP A 86 17.29 -9.90 -22.47
CA ASP A 86 18.65 -10.37 -22.73
C ASP A 86 19.49 -10.54 -21.45
N ARG A 87 19.14 -9.82 -20.37
CA ARG A 87 19.82 -9.83 -19.06
C ARG A 87 19.12 -10.68 -17.99
N VAL A 88 18.00 -11.31 -18.32
CA VAL A 88 17.39 -12.33 -17.44
C VAL A 88 18.30 -13.56 -17.37
N PRO A 89 18.65 -14.06 -16.17
CA PRO A 89 19.43 -15.28 -16.00
C PRO A 89 18.81 -16.47 -16.74
N SER A 90 19.65 -17.29 -17.38
CA SER A 90 19.22 -18.41 -18.24
C SER A 90 18.26 -19.39 -17.56
N GLN A 91 18.46 -19.67 -16.27
CA GLN A 91 17.58 -20.56 -15.49
C GLN A 91 16.16 -20.02 -15.33
N LEU A 92 16.01 -18.70 -15.17
CA LEU A 92 14.69 -18.06 -15.11
C LEU A 92 14.10 -17.90 -16.50
N LYS A 93 14.94 -17.50 -17.46
CA LYS A 93 14.58 -17.29 -18.86
C LYS A 93 13.97 -18.55 -19.50
N ALA A 94 14.48 -19.74 -19.15
CA ALA A 94 13.96 -21.02 -19.64
C ALA A 94 12.54 -21.36 -19.16
N GLN A 95 12.03 -20.68 -18.12
CA GLN A 95 10.68 -20.87 -17.59
C GLN A 95 9.70 -19.79 -18.05
N LEU A 96 10.19 -18.74 -18.72
CA LEU A 96 9.35 -17.67 -19.23
C LEU A 96 8.54 -18.14 -20.43
N SER A 97 7.33 -17.62 -20.56
CA SER A 97 6.51 -17.82 -21.74
C SER A 97 7.21 -17.22 -22.96
N THR A 98 7.21 -17.98 -24.05
CA THR A 98 7.72 -17.54 -25.36
C THR A 98 6.58 -17.32 -26.35
N SER A 99 5.33 -17.20 -25.89
CA SER A 99 4.16 -17.03 -26.76
C SER A 99 4.13 -15.66 -27.44
N GLU A 100 4.65 -14.63 -26.77
CA GLU A 100 4.60 -13.24 -27.23
C GLU A 100 5.97 -12.73 -27.71
N ASP A 101 5.93 -11.77 -28.64
CA ASP A 101 7.13 -11.02 -29.01
C ASP A 101 7.43 -9.95 -27.96
N LEU A 102 8.50 -10.18 -27.19
CA LEU A 102 8.98 -9.27 -26.15
C LEU A 102 9.55 -7.94 -26.68
N SER A 103 9.63 -7.78 -28.00
CA SER A 103 9.97 -6.49 -28.63
C SER A 103 8.79 -5.53 -28.66
N THR A 104 7.56 -6.06 -28.56
CA THR A 104 6.29 -5.30 -28.55
C THR A 104 5.47 -5.55 -27.29
N HIS A 105 5.93 -6.45 -26.42
CA HIS A 105 5.29 -6.78 -25.16
C HIS A 105 6.30 -6.82 -24.01
N ALA A 106 5.78 -6.63 -22.80
CA ALA A 106 6.45 -6.95 -21.55
C ALA A 106 5.69 -8.05 -20.82
N LEU A 107 6.40 -8.84 -20.02
CA LEU A 107 5.84 -9.91 -19.21
C LEU A 107 6.04 -9.63 -17.74
N LEU A 108 5.01 -9.94 -16.96
CA LEU A 108 5.10 -10.22 -15.53
C LEU A 108 4.78 -11.70 -15.37
N GLN A 109 5.75 -12.50 -14.95
CA GLN A 109 5.54 -13.94 -14.78
C GLN A 109 6.13 -14.47 -13.49
N VAL A 110 5.34 -15.22 -12.74
CA VAL A 110 5.81 -15.97 -11.56
C VAL A 110 6.41 -17.29 -12.01
N VAL A 111 7.66 -17.54 -11.62
CA VAL A 111 8.39 -18.79 -11.85
C VAL A 111 8.86 -19.38 -10.52
N ASN A 112 9.37 -20.61 -10.51
CA ASN A 112 9.90 -21.29 -9.33
C ASN A 112 8.91 -21.36 -8.12
N LYS A 113 7.60 -21.48 -8.37
CA LYS A 113 6.52 -21.44 -7.34
C LYS A 113 6.70 -22.45 -6.20
N ASP A 114 7.30 -23.60 -6.49
CA ASP A 114 7.49 -24.69 -5.52
C ASP A 114 8.74 -24.53 -4.64
N THR A 115 9.67 -23.65 -5.01
CA THR A 115 10.95 -23.47 -4.32
C THR A 115 11.10 -22.06 -3.80
N GLN A 116 11.46 -21.13 -4.68
CA GLN A 116 11.59 -19.71 -4.40
C GLN A 116 10.76 -18.94 -5.44
N PRO A 117 9.48 -18.64 -5.13
CA PRO A 117 8.64 -17.86 -6.01
C PRO A 117 9.37 -16.59 -6.46
N THR A 118 9.51 -16.44 -7.77
CA THR A 118 10.22 -15.32 -8.38
C THR A 118 9.31 -14.67 -9.41
N LEU A 119 8.93 -13.42 -9.19
CA LEU A 119 8.23 -12.62 -10.19
C LEU A 119 9.27 -11.98 -11.11
N VAL A 120 9.26 -12.36 -12.37
CA VAL A 120 10.11 -11.78 -13.41
C VAL A 120 9.32 -10.75 -14.18
N VAL A 121 9.83 -9.51 -14.19
CA VAL A 121 9.32 -8.39 -14.99
C VAL A 121 10.32 -8.10 -16.08
N THR A 122 9.94 -8.30 -17.35
CA THR A 122 10.90 -8.25 -18.44
C THR A 122 10.30 -7.82 -19.78
N SER A 123 11.11 -7.16 -20.62
CA SER A 123 10.83 -6.83 -22.01
C SER A 123 12.15 -6.70 -22.78
N LYS A 124 12.11 -6.73 -24.11
CA LYS A 124 13.23 -6.29 -24.95
C LYS A 124 13.15 -4.79 -25.25
N ASP A 125 12.02 -4.15 -24.99
CA ASP A 125 11.82 -2.71 -25.15
C ASP A 125 11.87 -2.01 -23.79
N GLU A 126 12.60 -0.91 -23.70
CA GLU A 126 12.81 -0.18 -22.45
C GLU A 126 11.53 0.50 -21.95
N ASN A 127 10.72 1.05 -22.86
CA ASN A 127 9.47 1.74 -22.49
C ASN A 127 8.45 0.75 -21.96
N LEU A 128 8.34 -0.41 -22.61
CA LEU A 128 7.46 -1.49 -22.17
C LEU A 128 7.92 -2.10 -20.84
N LEU A 129 9.23 -2.19 -20.59
CA LEU A 129 9.75 -2.58 -19.28
C LEU A 129 9.32 -1.58 -18.19
N VAL A 130 9.48 -0.28 -18.44
CA VAL A 130 9.03 0.77 -17.51
C VAL A 130 7.52 0.69 -17.30
N LYS A 131 6.76 0.47 -18.36
CA LYS A 131 5.31 0.29 -18.31
C LYS A 131 4.90 -0.92 -17.47
N ALA A 132 5.58 -2.05 -17.63
CA ALA A 132 5.39 -3.23 -16.79
C ALA A 132 5.76 -2.98 -15.33
N GLY A 133 6.80 -2.18 -15.07
CA GLY A 133 7.13 -1.71 -13.72
C GLY A 133 6.00 -0.88 -13.09
N ARG A 134 5.37 0.01 -13.87
CA ARG A 134 4.18 0.77 -13.44
C ARG A 134 2.97 -0.12 -13.21
N PHE A 135 2.77 -1.14 -14.07
CA PHE A 135 1.74 -2.15 -13.86
C PHE A 135 1.95 -2.89 -12.53
N ALA A 136 3.17 -3.36 -12.27
CA ALA A 136 3.54 -4.00 -11.01
C ALA A 136 3.35 -3.09 -9.79
N ALA A 137 3.38 -1.77 -10.00
CA ALA A 137 3.14 -0.78 -8.97
C ALA A 137 1.64 -0.58 -8.65
N ASN A 138 0.74 -1.08 -9.50
CA ASN A 138 -0.70 -0.94 -9.35
C ASN A 138 -1.27 -2.15 -8.62
N GLU A 139 -1.48 -1.99 -7.31
CA GLU A 139 -1.99 -3.04 -6.41
C GLU A 139 -3.35 -3.60 -6.86
N GLU A 140 -4.26 -2.74 -7.34
CA GLU A 140 -5.58 -3.17 -7.80
C GLU A 140 -5.46 -4.08 -9.03
N LEU A 141 -4.62 -3.70 -10.00
CA LEU A 141 -4.38 -4.52 -11.19
C LEU A 141 -3.63 -5.82 -10.86
N MET A 142 -2.65 -5.77 -9.95
CA MET A 142 -1.90 -6.94 -9.50
C MET A 142 -2.80 -7.93 -8.75
N GLY A 143 -3.70 -7.45 -7.89
CA GLY A 143 -4.64 -8.26 -7.12
C GLY A 143 -5.70 -8.99 -7.97
N GLN A 144 -5.92 -8.55 -9.21
CA GLN A 144 -6.87 -9.18 -10.14
C GLN A 144 -6.27 -10.34 -10.95
N ILE A 145 -4.93 -10.53 -10.92
CA ILE A 145 -4.26 -11.53 -11.76
C ILE A 145 -4.11 -12.85 -11.02
N THR A 146 -5.05 -13.75 -11.27
CA THR A 146 -5.02 -15.13 -10.74
C THR A 146 -4.08 -16.06 -11.52
N SER A 147 -3.67 -15.68 -12.74
CA SER A 147 -2.71 -16.44 -13.56
C SER A 147 -1.26 -16.19 -13.14
N ASP A 148 -0.37 -17.09 -13.55
CA ASP A 148 1.07 -16.94 -13.32
C ASP A 148 1.72 -15.94 -14.28
N LEU A 149 1.01 -15.56 -15.35
CA LEU A 149 1.48 -14.73 -16.45
C LEU A 149 0.53 -13.56 -16.67
N LYS A 150 1.10 -12.37 -16.83
CA LYS A 150 0.46 -11.17 -17.37
C LYS A 150 1.32 -10.58 -18.48
N VAL A 151 0.69 -10.36 -19.63
CA VAL A 151 1.27 -9.64 -20.76
C VAL A 151 0.85 -8.17 -20.67
N VAL A 152 1.80 -7.27 -20.91
CA VAL A 152 1.63 -5.82 -20.97
C VAL A 152 2.08 -5.34 -22.34
N ASP A 153 1.23 -4.60 -23.03
CA ASP A 153 1.48 -3.97 -24.33
C ASP A 153 1.31 -2.45 -24.22
N ASP A 154 1.47 -1.75 -25.35
CA ASP A 154 1.29 -0.30 -25.43
C ASP A 154 -0.15 0.18 -25.14
N ALA A 155 -1.15 -0.69 -25.28
CA ALA A 155 -2.55 -0.37 -24.98
C ALA A 155 -2.93 -0.63 -23.52
N THR A 156 -2.13 -1.41 -22.78
CA THR A 156 -2.43 -1.82 -21.41
C THR A 156 -2.48 -0.61 -20.49
N GLU A 157 -3.60 -0.40 -19.79
CA GLU A 157 -3.71 0.67 -18.81
C GLU A 157 -2.89 0.32 -17.56
N VAL A 158 -2.00 1.23 -17.17
CA VAL A 158 -1.09 1.05 -16.02
C VAL A 158 -1.24 2.15 -14.99
N SER A 159 -2.12 3.13 -15.24
CA SER A 159 -2.40 4.18 -14.28
C SER A 159 -2.99 3.55 -13.02
N ALA A 160 -2.29 3.72 -11.90
CA ALA A 160 -2.94 3.60 -10.61
C ALA A 160 -4.08 4.61 -10.58
N PRO A 161 -5.28 4.26 -10.11
CA PRO A 161 -6.28 5.26 -9.78
C PRO A 161 -5.57 6.35 -8.97
N PRO A 162 -5.77 7.64 -9.27
CA PRO A 162 -5.31 8.68 -8.36
C PRO A 162 -5.87 8.28 -7.00
N LEU A 163 -4.98 8.10 -6.00
CA LEU A 163 -5.39 7.71 -4.67
C LEU A 163 -6.57 8.60 -4.31
N SER A 164 -7.76 8.02 -4.24
CA SER A 164 -8.93 8.66 -3.67
C SER A 164 -8.70 8.66 -2.17
N ILE A 165 -7.72 9.44 -1.74
CA ILE A 165 -7.50 9.78 -0.35
C ILE A 165 -8.75 10.55 0.00
N SER A 166 -9.71 9.87 0.63
CA SER A 166 -10.87 10.55 1.19
C SER A 166 -10.31 11.65 2.08
N SER A 167 -10.59 12.89 1.72
CA SER A 167 -10.28 14.06 2.56
C SER A 167 -11.01 14.01 3.91
N ASN A 168 -11.92 13.03 4.06
CA ASN A 168 -12.62 12.70 5.28
C ASN A 168 -12.03 11.43 5.88
N ILE A 169 -11.50 11.54 7.10
CA ILE A 169 -11.14 10.41 7.95
C ILE A 169 -12.23 10.28 9.00
N ALA A 170 -12.91 9.13 9.05
CA ALA A 170 -13.89 8.87 10.09
C ALA A 170 -13.18 8.60 11.42
N LEU A 171 -13.63 9.26 12.49
CA LEU A 171 -13.12 9.00 13.85
C LEU A 171 -13.54 7.61 14.35
N THR A 172 -14.71 7.14 13.92
CA THR A 172 -15.32 5.85 14.29
C THR A 172 -16.25 5.38 13.17
N GLU A 173 -16.37 4.07 12.97
CA GLU A 173 -17.25 3.49 11.94
C GLU A 173 -18.69 3.29 12.41
N LYS A 174 -18.90 3.09 13.71
CA LYS A 174 -20.20 2.71 14.30
C LYS A 174 -20.81 3.79 15.19
N GLY A 175 -20.04 4.83 15.51
CA GLY A 175 -20.41 5.83 16.50
C GLY A 175 -20.13 5.33 17.91
N ASP A 176 -19.73 6.25 18.80
CA ASP A 176 -19.43 5.95 20.19
C ASP A 176 -20.45 6.61 21.12
N LYS A 177 -20.71 5.96 22.26
CA LYS A 177 -21.63 6.45 23.28
C LYS A 177 -20.89 6.68 24.59
N LEU A 178 -20.83 7.94 24.99
CA LEU A 178 -20.33 8.33 26.30
C LEU A 178 -21.46 8.34 27.33
N THR A 179 -21.29 7.64 28.45
CA THR A 179 -22.26 7.59 29.56
C THR A 179 -21.55 7.70 30.89
N GLY A 180 -22.05 8.56 31.77
CA GLY A 180 -21.51 8.73 33.11
C GLY A 180 -21.80 10.14 33.63
N ALA A 181 -21.63 10.35 34.93
CA ALA A 181 -21.68 11.68 35.51
C ALA A 181 -20.38 12.46 35.23
N HIS A 182 -20.45 13.78 35.28
CA HIS A 182 -19.30 14.68 35.15
C HIS A 182 -18.58 14.58 33.79
N HIS A 183 -17.25 14.49 33.79
CA HIS A 183 -16.41 14.55 32.61
C HIS A 183 -16.25 13.17 31.98
N GLN A 184 -16.57 13.06 30.70
CA GLN A 184 -16.42 11.84 29.91
C GLN A 184 -15.58 12.16 28.68
N GLU A 185 -14.63 11.29 28.35
CA GLU A 185 -13.68 11.50 27.25
C GLU A 185 -13.58 10.25 26.39
N GLN A 186 -13.43 10.46 25.08
CA GLN A 186 -13.11 9.41 24.12
C GLN A 186 -11.90 9.87 23.30
N MET A 187 -10.89 9.01 23.20
CA MET A 187 -9.70 9.25 22.40
C MET A 187 -9.81 8.53 21.06
N TYR A 188 -9.38 9.21 20.00
CA TYR A 188 -9.30 8.68 18.65
C TYR A 188 -7.88 8.86 18.12
N PHE A 189 -7.33 7.80 17.52
CA PHE A 189 -6.02 7.85 16.88
C PHE A 189 -6.20 7.97 15.38
N VAL A 190 -5.76 9.10 14.83
CA VAL A 190 -5.77 9.36 13.39
C VAL A 190 -4.34 9.30 12.87
N SER A 191 -4.05 8.31 12.03
CA SER A 191 -2.76 8.21 11.35
C SER A 191 -2.79 9.03 10.06
N LEU A 192 -1.97 10.09 10.00
CA LEU A 192 -1.79 10.89 8.79
C LEU A 192 -0.60 10.33 7.99
N PRO A 193 -0.70 10.21 6.65
CA PRO A 193 0.42 9.79 5.84
C PRO A 193 1.55 10.83 5.89
N SER A 194 2.79 10.37 6.10
CA SER A 194 4.00 11.14 6.43
C SER A 194 4.41 12.22 5.42
N ASN A 195 3.71 12.35 4.28
CA ASN A 195 4.03 13.26 3.19
C ASN A 195 3.03 14.41 3.02
N ARG A 196 2.27 14.72 4.08
CA ARG A 196 1.36 15.87 4.12
C ARG A 196 1.57 16.65 5.42
N SER A 197 2.02 17.89 5.29
CA SER A 197 1.62 18.94 6.22
C SER A 197 0.09 19.05 6.12
N ILE A 198 -0.62 19.13 7.26
CA ILE A 198 -2.06 19.44 7.22
C ILE A 198 -2.14 20.80 6.54
N ALA A 199 -2.62 20.81 5.28
CA ALA A 199 -2.82 22.06 4.55
C ALA A 199 -3.68 22.98 5.44
N ASP A 200 -3.42 24.29 5.37
CA ASP A 200 -3.93 25.38 6.23
C ASP A 200 -5.47 25.50 6.40
N ALA A 201 -6.26 24.48 6.02
CA ALA A 201 -7.72 24.44 6.06
C ALA A 201 -8.32 23.10 6.53
N GLY A 202 -7.57 22.25 7.27
CA GLY A 202 -8.13 21.05 7.90
C GLY A 202 -9.31 21.38 8.82
N LYS A 203 -10.34 20.52 8.86
CA LYS A 203 -11.50 20.69 9.76
C LYS A 203 -11.87 19.38 10.44
N ILE A 204 -12.22 19.47 11.72
CA ILE A 204 -12.87 18.41 12.47
C ILE A 204 -14.37 18.71 12.49
N ARG A 205 -15.17 17.75 12.02
CA ARG A 205 -16.62 17.75 12.16
C ARG A 205 -17.04 16.68 13.17
N LEU A 206 -17.80 17.10 14.16
CA LEU A 206 -18.46 16.21 15.10
C LEU A 206 -19.97 16.33 14.93
N ASP A 207 -20.62 15.24 14.54
CA ASP A 207 -22.07 15.09 14.56
C ASP A 207 -22.45 14.25 15.78
N PHE A 208 -23.26 14.78 16.70
CA PHE A 208 -23.54 14.13 17.98
C PHE A 208 -24.94 14.41 18.52
N ARG A 209 -25.36 13.59 19.49
CA ARG A 209 -26.63 13.71 20.21
C ARG A 209 -26.38 13.60 21.70
N TYR A 210 -27.23 14.22 22.50
CA TYR A 210 -27.11 14.23 23.95
C TYR A 210 -28.47 14.22 24.64
N ALA A 211 -28.47 13.85 25.92
CA ALA A 211 -29.71 13.68 26.66
C ALA A 211 -30.37 15.04 26.95
N GLN A 212 -31.70 15.11 26.81
CA GLN A 212 -32.47 16.35 27.02
C GLN A 212 -32.60 16.78 28.50
N ASN A 213 -32.18 15.91 29.42
CA ASN A 213 -32.21 16.14 30.86
C ASN A 213 -30.86 16.59 31.44
N LEU A 214 -29.89 16.94 30.58
CA LEU A 214 -28.63 17.53 31.03
C LEU A 214 -28.84 18.91 31.65
N ASP A 215 -27.93 19.28 32.55
CA ASP A 215 -27.81 20.66 33.01
C ASP A 215 -27.07 21.50 31.95
N PHE A 216 -27.83 22.16 31.09
CA PHE A 216 -27.29 22.93 29.97
C PHE A 216 -26.52 24.19 30.38
N GLU A 217 -26.66 24.66 31.62
CA GLU A 217 -25.84 25.77 32.14
C GLU A 217 -24.38 25.35 32.37
N ARG A 218 -24.13 24.05 32.54
CA ARG A 218 -22.81 23.49 32.86
C ARG A 218 -22.30 22.47 31.84
N SER A 219 -23.09 22.15 30.83
CA SER A 219 -22.77 21.11 29.85
C SER A 219 -22.13 21.70 28.59
N LEU A 220 -20.94 21.23 28.25
CA LEU A 220 -20.19 21.62 27.06
C LEU A 220 -19.47 20.41 26.46
N VAL A 221 -19.21 20.47 25.16
CA VAL A 221 -18.32 19.55 24.46
C VAL A 221 -17.04 20.31 24.08
N THR A 222 -15.88 19.69 24.29
CA THR A 222 -14.58 20.25 23.94
C THR A 222 -13.84 19.25 23.06
N VAL A 223 -13.21 19.76 21.99
CA VAL A 223 -12.35 18.98 21.12
C VAL A 223 -10.90 19.40 21.35
N SER A 224 -10.02 18.42 21.51
CA SER A 224 -8.60 18.63 21.74
C SER A 224 -7.76 17.82 20.73
N ILE A 225 -6.66 18.40 20.28
CA ILE A 225 -5.63 17.71 19.47
C ILE A 225 -4.36 17.66 20.31
N ASN A 226 -3.81 16.46 20.53
CA ASN A 226 -2.59 16.27 21.33
C ASN A 226 -2.65 17.03 22.67
N ASN A 227 -3.76 16.85 23.40
CA ASN A 227 -4.05 17.52 24.68
C ASN A 227 -4.20 19.05 24.62
N THR A 228 -4.19 19.66 23.44
CA THR A 228 -4.44 21.10 23.25
C THR A 228 -5.89 21.32 22.83
N PRO A 229 -6.72 22.01 23.62
CA PRO A 229 -8.11 22.29 23.25
C PRO A 229 -8.14 23.26 22.06
N ILE A 230 -8.81 22.85 20.99
CA ILE A 230 -8.94 23.64 19.75
C ILE A 230 -10.29 24.36 19.64
N GLY A 231 -11.27 23.94 20.43
CA GLY A 231 -12.57 24.57 20.48
C GLY A 231 -13.56 23.84 21.37
N SER A 232 -14.59 24.56 21.80
CA SER A 232 -15.65 24.05 22.66
C SER A 232 -17.00 24.63 22.28
N LYS A 233 -18.06 23.88 22.53
CA LYS A 233 -19.44 24.31 22.28
C LYS A 233 -20.32 23.97 23.49
N ARG A 234 -21.07 24.95 23.98
CA ARG A 234 -22.09 24.74 25.01
C ARG A 234 -23.26 23.95 24.42
N LEU A 235 -23.76 22.97 25.16
CA LEU A 235 -24.90 22.16 24.75
C LEU A 235 -26.21 22.91 25.05
N THR A 236 -27.20 22.78 24.16
CA THR A 236 -28.53 23.38 24.38
C THR A 236 -29.65 22.37 24.13
N LYS A 237 -30.78 22.54 24.80
CA LYS A 237 -31.89 21.57 24.73
C LYS A 237 -32.44 21.40 23.31
N GLU A 238 -32.44 22.47 22.52
CA GLU A 238 -33.01 22.52 21.18
C GLU A 238 -32.25 21.64 20.18
N LEU A 239 -30.94 21.47 20.38
CA LEU A 239 -30.06 20.73 19.47
C LEU A 239 -29.78 19.29 19.94
N ALA A 240 -30.37 18.86 21.06
CA ALA A 240 -30.08 17.58 21.71
C ALA A 240 -30.21 16.33 20.82
N ASN A 241 -31.08 16.35 19.82
CA ASN A 241 -31.33 15.22 18.93
C ASN A 241 -30.46 15.22 17.66
N GLY A 242 -29.54 16.17 17.48
CA GLY A 242 -28.67 16.21 16.31
C GLY A 242 -27.89 17.51 16.20
N ASP A 243 -26.92 17.68 17.10
CA ASP A 243 -26.04 18.84 17.10
C ASP A 243 -24.78 18.58 16.27
N LYS A 244 -24.15 19.68 15.84
CA LYS A 244 -22.94 19.69 15.01
C LYS A 244 -21.90 20.68 15.53
N LEU A 245 -20.64 20.29 15.48
CA LEU A 245 -19.50 21.13 15.80
C LEU A 245 -18.45 20.98 14.69
N ASP A 246 -18.19 22.08 13.98
CA ASP A 246 -17.13 22.18 12.97
C ASP A 246 -16.01 23.07 13.54
N LEU A 247 -14.79 22.55 13.64
CA LEU A 247 -13.63 23.26 14.16
C LEU A 247 -12.46 23.18 13.18
N PRO A 248 -11.72 24.28 12.93
CA PRO A 248 -10.49 24.22 12.15
C PRO A 248 -9.40 23.46 12.91
N VAL A 249 -8.56 22.73 12.19
CA VAL A 249 -7.31 22.15 12.71
C VAL A 249 -6.23 23.24 12.62
N PRO A 250 -5.52 23.53 13.74
CA PRO A 250 -4.46 24.53 13.78
C PRO A 250 -3.19 24.09 13.06
#